data_AF-A0A061A5G9-F1
#
_entry.id   AF-A0A061A5G9-F1
#
_cell.length_a   1.000
_cell.length_b   1.000
_cell.length_c   1.000
_cell.angle_alpha   90.00
_cell.angle_beta   90.00
_cell.angle_gamma   90.00
#
_symmetry.space_group_name_H-M   'P 1'
#
loop_
_entity.id
_entity.type
_entity.pdbx_description
1 polymer ?
#
loop_
_entity_poly.entity_id
_entity_poly.type
_entity_poly.pdbx_seq_one_letter_code
_entity_poly.pdbx_strand_id
1 'polypeptide(L)'
;MAASISPLRSSYRICNSLSFHHYRAKLRMHRKCESQRRHLHASVTRHAAVVVSGTEMARQIHREIQREVEELVTGGNMRPHLGVVLVGDDPASRTYVRNKTRAASILGRK
;
A
#
# COMPACT_ATOMS: atom_id res chain seq x y z
N MET A 1 12.86 9.40 -31.50
CA MET A 1 13.34 10.07 -30.26
C MET A 1 12.81 9.26 -29.08
N ALA A 2 13.54 8.22 -28.67
CA ALA A 2 13.12 7.29 -27.62
C ALA A 2 13.87 7.66 -26.34
N ALA A 3 13.14 8.09 -25.31
CA ALA A 3 13.70 8.36 -24.00
C ALA A 3 14.00 7.03 -23.28
N SER A 4 15.28 6.79 -23.03
CA SER A 4 15.80 5.67 -22.24
C SER A 4 15.40 5.81 -20.78
N ILE A 5 14.58 4.89 -20.27
CA ILE A 5 14.30 4.76 -18.83
C ILE A 5 15.15 3.61 -18.30
N SER A 6 16.20 3.95 -17.58
CA SER A 6 17.07 3.00 -16.87
C SER A 6 16.30 2.35 -15.70
N PRO A 7 16.38 1.02 -15.49
CA PRO A 7 15.82 0.42 -14.29
C PRO A 7 16.69 0.73 -13.08
N LEU A 8 16.09 1.35 -12.07
CA LEU A 8 16.70 1.62 -10.77
C LEU A 8 17.10 0.30 -10.10
N ARG A 9 18.41 0.08 -10.00
CA ARG A 9 19.06 -1.05 -9.33
C ARG A 9 18.82 -0.94 -7.82
N SER A 10 17.83 -1.69 -7.33
CA SER A 10 17.56 -1.80 -5.89
C SER A 10 18.69 -2.55 -5.18
N SER A 11 19.55 -1.80 -4.50
CA SER A 11 20.65 -2.30 -3.70
C SER A 11 20.16 -2.74 -2.32
N TYR A 12 19.53 -3.92 -2.24
CA TYR A 12 19.41 -4.64 -0.97
C TYR A 12 20.73 -5.34 -0.68
N ARG A 13 21.60 -4.64 0.06
CA ARG A 13 22.87 -5.16 0.59
C ARG A 13 22.52 -6.15 1.70
N ILE A 14 22.50 -7.45 1.39
CA ILE A 14 22.44 -8.50 2.41
C ILE A 14 23.76 -8.41 3.19
N CYS A 15 23.66 -8.06 4.47
CA CYS A 15 24.80 -8.02 5.38
C CYS A 15 25.40 -9.42 5.52
N ASN A 16 26.64 -9.57 5.05
CA ASN A 16 27.41 -10.80 5.10
C ASN A 16 28.12 -10.94 6.47
N SER A 17 28.01 -12.14 7.03
CA SER A 17 28.92 -12.82 7.97
C SER A 17 29.68 -11.99 9.02
N LEU A 18 29.18 -11.99 10.27
CA LEU A 18 30.06 -11.94 11.43
C LEU A 18 29.80 -13.15 12.34
N SER A 19 30.89 -13.86 12.59
CA SER A 19 31.07 -15.09 13.34
C SER A 19 30.38 -15.10 14.71
N PHE A 20 29.55 -16.10 14.96
CA PHE A 20 29.20 -16.52 16.32
C PHE A 20 29.85 -17.87 16.62
N HIS A 21 30.92 -17.80 17.41
CA HIS A 21 31.62 -18.93 17.99
C HIS A 21 30.71 -19.71 18.95
N HIS A 22 30.84 -21.04 18.87
CA HIS A 22 30.70 -22.02 19.96
C HIS A 22 29.43 -22.03 20.83
N TYR A 23 28.45 -22.86 20.43
CA TYR A 23 27.78 -23.75 21.37
C TYR A 23 27.65 -25.15 20.76
N ARG A 24 28.43 -26.08 21.30
CA ARG A 24 28.51 -27.48 20.90
C ARG A 24 27.42 -28.25 21.64
N ALA A 25 26.28 -28.51 20.99
CA ALA A 25 25.31 -29.49 21.46
C ALA A 25 25.28 -30.69 20.51
N LYS A 26 25.75 -31.83 21.01
CA LYS A 26 25.86 -33.11 20.32
C LYS A 26 24.52 -33.86 20.37
N LEU A 27 24.15 -34.43 19.23
CA LEU A 27 23.39 -35.67 19.03
C LEU A 27 21.88 -35.68 19.33
N ARG A 28 21.07 -35.89 18.29
CA ARG A 28 20.58 -37.24 17.93
C ARG A 28 19.82 -37.20 16.60
N MET A 29 20.34 -37.97 15.65
CA MET A 29 19.70 -38.32 14.39
C MET A 29 18.37 -39.04 14.67
N HIS A 30 17.25 -38.50 14.20
CA HIS A 30 16.03 -39.27 14.03
C HIS A 30 15.35 -38.91 12.70
N ARG A 31 15.35 -39.92 11.83
CA ARG A 31 14.48 -40.18 10.66
C ARG A 31 14.43 -39.09 9.57
N LYS A 32 15.07 -39.41 8.45
CA LYS A 32 14.78 -38.82 7.12
C LYS A 32 13.26 -38.74 6.93
N CYS A 33 12.71 -37.52 6.97
CA CYS A 33 11.45 -37.23 6.31
C CYS A 33 11.80 -36.94 4.86
N GLU A 34 11.65 -37.94 3.97
CA GLU A 34 11.56 -37.69 2.53
C GLU A 34 10.25 -36.95 2.26
N SER A 35 10.24 -35.65 2.54
CA SER A 35 9.18 -34.76 2.11
C SER A 35 9.36 -34.58 0.61
N GLN A 36 8.64 -35.39 -0.15
CA GLN A 36 8.46 -35.25 -1.59
C GLN A 36 8.38 -33.77 -1.94
N ARG A 37 9.37 -33.30 -2.70
CA ARG A 37 9.41 -31.96 -3.28
C ARG A 37 8.18 -31.87 -4.17
N ARG A 38 7.07 -31.36 -3.64
CA ARG A 38 5.88 -31.05 -4.42
C ARG A 38 6.35 -30.15 -5.56
N HIS A 39 6.34 -30.68 -6.77
CA HIS A 39 6.64 -29.91 -7.98
C HIS A 39 5.63 -28.76 -8.02
N LEU A 40 6.06 -27.58 -7.58
CA LEU A 40 5.30 -26.36 -7.80
C LEU A 40 5.18 -26.22 -9.31
N HIS A 41 3.94 -26.16 -9.82
CA HIS A 41 3.66 -25.89 -11.22
C HIS A 41 4.18 -24.48 -11.54
N ALA A 42 5.44 -24.40 -11.95
CA ALA A 42 6.06 -23.18 -12.42
C ALA A 42 5.68 -23.02 -13.88
N SER A 43 4.54 -22.36 -14.14
CA SER A 43 4.26 -21.89 -15.50
C SER A 43 5.44 -21.01 -15.94
N VAL A 44 6.06 -21.38 -17.05
CA VAL A 44 7.25 -20.72 -17.62
C VAL A 44 7.00 -19.22 -17.86
N THR A 45 5.74 -18.82 -17.99
CA THR A 45 5.31 -17.44 -18.11
C THR A 45 4.90 -16.89 -16.73
N ARG A 46 5.70 -15.97 -16.19
CA ARG A 46 5.27 -15.07 -15.10
C ARG A 46 4.81 -13.76 -15.74
N HIS A 47 3.50 -13.53 -15.78
CA HIS A 47 2.99 -12.21 -16.16
C HIS A 47 3.31 -11.21 -15.05
N ALA A 48 3.88 -10.06 -15.41
CA ALA A 48 4.05 -8.96 -14.47
C ALA A 48 2.67 -8.41 -14.09
N ALA A 49 2.46 -8.17 -12.79
CA ALA A 49 1.24 -7.52 -12.33
C ALA A 49 1.22 -6.06 -12.77
N VAL A 50 0.06 -5.60 -13.25
CA VAL A 50 -0.17 -4.18 -13.51
C VAL A 50 -0.47 -3.49 -12.17
N VAL A 51 0.34 -2.50 -11.81
CA VAL A 51 0.12 -1.71 -10.60
C VAL A 51 -0.95 -0.66 -10.89
N VAL A 52 -2.08 -0.74 -10.17
CA VAL A 52 -3.14 0.26 -10.27
C VAL A 52 -2.85 1.41 -9.32
N SER A 53 -2.68 2.62 -9.87
CA SER A 53 -2.40 3.84 -9.11
C SER A 53 -3.67 4.40 -8.47
N GLY A 54 -3.92 4.02 -7.21
CA GLY A 54 -5.04 4.56 -6.44
C GLY A 54 -4.96 6.08 -6.20
N THR A 55 -3.76 6.65 -6.22
CA THR A 55 -3.57 8.10 -6.03
C THR A 55 -4.06 8.91 -7.23
N GLU A 56 -3.78 8.44 -8.46
CA GLU A 56 -4.26 9.12 -9.67
C GLU A 56 -5.77 9.00 -9.80
N MET A 57 -6.30 7.80 -9.53
CA MET A 57 -7.75 7.56 -9.51
C MET A 57 -8.46 8.44 -8.48
N ALA A 58 -7.92 8.55 -7.26
CA ALA A 58 -8.49 9.43 -6.23
C ALA A 58 -8.50 10.91 -6.65
N ARG A 59 -7.44 11.38 -7.32
CA ARG A 59 -7.39 12.77 -7.84
C ARG A 59 -8.41 13.02 -8.95
N GLN A 60 -8.72 12.02 -9.75
CA GLN A 60 -9.76 12.13 -10.76
C GLN A 60 -11.13 12.22 -10.09
N ILE A 61 -11.45 11.27 -9.19
CA ILE A 61 -12.71 11.24 -8.45
C ILE A 61 -12.93 12.55 -7.67
N HIS A 62 -11.88 13.09 -7.03
CA HIS A 62 -12.02 14.34 -6.30
C HIS A 62 -12.43 15.52 -7.20
N ARG A 63 -11.95 15.58 -8.44
CA ARG A 63 -12.33 16.64 -9.39
C ARG A 63 -13.79 16.51 -9.83
N GLU A 64 -14.24 15.28 -10.06
CA GLU A 64 -15.63 14.99 -10.42
C GLU A 64 -16.58 15.39 -9.29
N ILE A 65 -16.30 14.95 -8.06
CA ILE A 65 -17.10 15.30 -6.87
C ILE A 65 -17.10 16.81 -6.61
N GLN A 66 -15.95 17.48 -6.77
CA GLN A 66 -15.89 18.93 -6.54
C GLN A 66 -16.85 19.68 -7.48
N ARG A 67 -16.89 19.30 -8.76
CA ARG A 67 -17.82 19.86 -9.73
C ARG A 67 -19.28 19.59 -9.33
N GLU A 68 -19.60 18.36 -8.94
CA GLU A 68 -20.95 18.00 -8.49
C GLU A 68 -21.38 18.80 -7.25
N VAL A 69 -20.47 19.01 -6.30
CA VAL A 69 -20.74 19.85 -5.11
C VAL A 69 -21.00 21.30 -5.51
N GLU A 70 -20.24 21.84 -6.46
CA GLU A 70 -20.46 23.19 -6.97
C GLU A 70 -21.83 23.31 -7.65
N GLU A 71 -22.18 22.37 -8.53
CA GLU A 71 -23.49 22.30 -9.19
C GLU A 71 -24.63 22.25 -8.17
N LEU A 72 -24.53 21.38 -7.16
CA LEU A 72 -25.53 21.27 -6.09
C LEU A 72 -25.76 22.60 -5.36
N VAL A 73 -24.69 23.32 -5.04
CA VAL A 73 -24.75 24.60 -4.33
C VAL A 73 -25.32 25.69 -5.21
N THR A 74 -24.93 25.73 -6.49
CA THR A 74 -25.51 26.67 -7.46
C THR A 74 -27.01 26.43 -7.68
N GLY A 75 -27.46 25.18 -7.55
CA GLY A 75 -28.88 24.81 -7.52
C GLY A 75 -29.64 25.22 -6.25
N GLY A 76 -28.99 25.94 -5.32
CA GLY A 76 -29.61 26.44 -4.09
C GLY A 76 -29.58 25.47 -2.91
N ASN A 77 -28.92 24.32 -3.05
CA ASN A 77 -28.80 23.36 -1.96
C ASN A 77 -27.69 23.74 -0.97
N MET A 78 -27.81 23.23 0.25
CA MET A 78 -26.76 23.37 1.26
C MET A 78 -25.50 22.59 0.84
N ARG A 79 -24.33 23.12 1.19
CA ARG A 79 -23.05 22.41 1.02
C ARG A 79 -23.03 21.13 1.87
N PRO A 80 -22.56 19.99 1.33
CA PRO A 80 -22.37 18.78 2.12
C PRO A 80 -21.30 18.96 3.21
N HIS A 81 -21.51 18.33 4.36
CA HIS A 81 -20.57 18.34 5.49
C HIS A 81 -20.23 16.93 5.97
N LEU A 82 -18.95 16.70 6.28
CA LEU A 82 -18.46 15.44 6.83
C LEU A 82 -18.13 15.60 8.32
N GLY A 83 -18.91 14.94 9.17
CA GLY A 83 -18.60 14.72 10.59
C GLY A 83 -17.83 13.42 10.79
N VAL A 84 -16.78 13.44 11.60
CA VAL A 84 -15.96 12.26 11.93
C VAL A 84 -15.76 12.19 13.44
N VAL A 85 -16.06 11.03 14.03
CA VAL A 85 -15.84 10.76 15.46
C VAL A 85 -14.65 9.81 15.60
N LEU A 86 -13.66 10.20 16.40
CA LEU A 86 -12.53 9.37 16.77
C LEU A 86 -12.72 8.91 18.23
N VAL A 87 -12.64 7.61 18.47
CA VAL A 87 -12.74 7.03 19.82
C VAL A 87 -11.42 6.33 20.15
N GLY A 88 -10.83 6.68 21.30
CA GLY A 88 -9.52 6.18 21.72
C GLY A 88 -8.34 6.90 21.06
N ASP A 89 -7.14 6.35 21.26
CA ASP A 89 -5.86 7.03 20.97
C ASP A 89 -4.96 6.32 19.96
N ASP A 90 -5.53 5.45 19.12
CA ASP A 90 -4.76 4.74 18.09
C ASP A 90 -4.11 5.71 17.07
N PRO A 91 -2.78 5.69 16.91
CA PRO A 91 -2.06 6.63 16.03
C PRO A 91 -2.40 6.45 14.55
N ALA A 92 -2.72 5.23 14.10
CA ALA A 92 -3.13 4.99 12.72
C ALA A 92 -4.50 5.62 12.42
N SER A 93 -5.44 5.49 13.35
CA SER A 93 -6.78 6.08 13.28
C SER A 93 -6.72 7.61 13.24
N ARG A 94 -5.85 8.25 14.05
CA ARG A 94 -5.61 9.71 13.97
C ARG A 94 -5.20 10.15 12.57
N THR A 95 -4.27 9.42 11.95
CA THR A 95 -3.82 9.71 10.58
C THR A 95 -4.95 9.53 9.57
N TYR A 96 -5.74 8.47 9.71
CA TYR A 96 -6.84 8.17 8.80
C TYR A 96 -7.97 9.21 8.88
N VAL A 97 -8.37 9.60 10.09
CA VAL A 97 -9.35 10.67 10.33
C VAL A 97 -8.88 12.02 9.79
N ARG A 98 -7.59 12.35 9.99
CA ARG A 98 -6.98 13.55 9.39
C ARG A 98 -7.06 13.53 7.87
N ASN A 99 -6.78 12.39 7.24
CA ASN A 99 -6.83 12.27 5.79
C ASN A 99 -8.27 12.39 5.26
N LYS A 100 -9.27 11.79 5.92
CA LYS A 100 -10.71 11.96 5.59
C LYS A 100 -11.14 13.42 5.68
N THR A 101 -10.75 14.09 6.77
CA THR A 101 -11.02 15.50 6.99
C THR A 101 -10.38 16.36 5.90
N ARG A 102 -9.10 16.11 5.57
CA ARG A 102 -8.38 16.82 4.51
C ARG A 102 -9.04 16.63 3.14
N ALA A 103 -9.43 15.40 2.80
CA ALA A 103 -10.12 15.12 1.55
C ALA A 103 -11.43 15.92 1.46
N ALA A 104 -12.25 15.90 2.51
CA ALA A 104 -13.48 16.67 2.54
C ALA A 104 -13.23 18.19 2.42
N SER A 105 -12.19 18.73 3.07
CA SER A 105 -11.81 20.14 2.93
C SER A 105 -11.43 20.51 1.49
N ILE A 106 -10.70 19.63 0.79
CA ILE A 106 -10.37 19.84 -0.63
C ILE A 106 -11.64 19.87 -1.50
N LEU A 107 -12.63 19.04 -1.17
CA LEU A 107 -13.90 18.94 -1.89
C LEU A 107 -14.90 20.06 -1.54
N GLY A 108 -14.52 21.02 -0.69
CA GLY A 108 -15.35 22.19 -0.38
C GLY A 108 -16.07 22.16 0.97
N ARG A 109 -15.66 21.26 1.89
CA ARG A 109 -16.11 21.29 3.30
C ARG A 109 -15.64 22.59 3.97
N LYS A 110 -16.57 23.37 4.53
CA LYS A 110 -16.24 24.43 5.50
C LYS A 110 -15.81 23.81 6.82
#